data_AF-A0A944X6F2-F1
#
_entry.id   AF-A0A944X6F2-F1
#
_cell.length_a   1.000
_cell.length_b   1.000
_cell.length_c   1.000
_cell.angle_alpha   90.00
_cell.angle_beta   90.00
_cell.angle_gamma   90.00
#
_symmetry.space_group_name_H-M   'P 1'
#
loop_
_entity.id
_entity.type
_entity.pdbx_description
1 polymer ?
#
loop_
_entity_poly.entity_id
_entity_poly.type
_entity_poly.pdbx_seq_one_letter_code
_entity_poly.pdbx_strand_id
1 'polypeptide(L)'
;GTDPDVLMHAGWYIDLPKTGERVVSDVFIRDGRAIVISFSPESSTCGTGGNSIIMEFDACTGGALNDPQFDIDESKSIGSDDKIRINIADEGDPPVYIDVAPSGVSRPGRVLPPAILLMEDEEMKYFSSSRGNIETLREKKAGVGIFYWNEFRQD
;
A
#
# COMPACT_ATOMS: atom_id res chain seq x y z
N GLY A 1 9.54 -15.28 3.86
CA GLY A 1 10.47 -16.39 4.20
C GLY A 1 11.24 -16.76 2.96
N THR A 2 12.54 -17.06 3.08
CA THR A 2 13.46 -17.24 1.93
C THR A 2 13.45 -18.64 1.32
N ASP A 3 12.58 -19.55 1.78
CA ASP A 3 12.39 -20.89 1.21
C ASP A 3 10.96 -21.41 1.51
N PRO A 4 9.95 -20.98 0.73
CA PRO A 4 8.58 -21.43 0.96
C PRO A 4 8.39 -22.86 0.43
N ASP A 5 8.15 -23.82 1.34
CA ASP A 5 7.61 -25.12 0.94
C ASP A 5 6.19 -24.89 0.37
N VAL A 6 6.08 -24.96 -0.95
CA VAL A 6 4.84 -24.74 -1.69
C VAL A 6 3.73 -25.74 -1.33
N LEU A 7 4.07 -26.86 -0.66
CA LEU A 7 3.10 -27.84 -0.16
C LEU A 7 2.58 -27.48 1.25
N MET A 8 3.27 -26.63 2.00
CA MET A 8 2.86 -26.19 3.35
C MET A 8 2.43 -24.73 3.43
N HIS A 9 2.95 -23.86 2.55
CA HIS A 9 2.63 -22.43 2.50
C HIS A 9 2.19 -22.05 1.09
N ALA A 10 0.87 -22.06 0.86
CA ALA A 10 0.28 -21.74 -0.45
C ALA A 10 0.29 -20.23 -0.79
N GLY A 11 0.78 -19.39 0.11
CA GLY A 11 0.85 -17.94 -0.08
C GLY A 11 0.93 -17.19 1.24
N TRP A 12 0.47 -15.94 1.21
CA TRP A 12 0.40 -15.04 2.36
C TRP A 12 -1.03 -14.52 2.52
N TYR A 13 -1.35 -14.10 3.73
CA TYR A 13 -2.58 -13.38 4.05
C TYR A 13 -2.23 -12.22 4.99
N ILE A 14 -3.07 -11.18 4.97
CA ILE A 14 -2.95 -10.02 5.87
C ILE A 14 -4.29 -9.86 6.55
N ASP A 15 -4.29 -9.95 7.88
CA ASP A 15 -5.45 -9.58 8.68
C ASP A 15 -5.54 -8.05 8.76
N LEU A 16 -6.69 -7.50 8.39
CA LEU A 16 -6.93 -6.06 8.49
C LEU A 16 -7.23 -5.70 9.95
N PRO A 17 -6.48 -4.76 10.55
CA PRO A 17 -6.47 -4.58 12.01
C PRO A 17 -7.71 -3.85 12.54
N LYS A 18 -8.46 -3.11 11.70
CA LYS A 18 -9.64 -2.37 12.14
C LYS A 18 -10.90 -3.21 12.00
N THR A 19 -11.75 -3.15 13.01
CA THR A 19 -13.06 -3.81 13.00
C THR A 19 -13.91 -3.36 11.81
N GLY A 20 -14.33 -4.31 10.98
CA GLY A 20 -15.16 -4.03 9.80
C GLY A 20 -14.40 -3.48 8.60
N GLU A 21 -13.07 -3.39 8.69
CA GLU A 21 -12.22 -3.05 7.56
C GLU A 21 -12.26 -4.15 6.50
N ARG A 22 -12.37 -3.73 5.23
CA ARG A 22 -12.53 -4.66 4.10
C ARG A 22 -11.99 -4.05 2.82
N VAL A 23 -11.56 -4.92 1.92
CA VAL A 23 -11.21 -4.55 0.54
C VAL A 23 -12.47 -4.72 -0.32
N VAL A 24 -12.94 -3.63 -0.91
CA VAL A 24 -14.14 -3.58 -1.78
C VAL A 24 -13.84 -3.02 -3.16
N SER A 25 -12.57 -2.85 -3.47
CA SER A 25 -12.06 -2.35 -4.75
C SER A 25 -11.04 -3.34 -5.29
N ASP A 26 -10.83 -3.31 -6.60
CA ASP A 26 -9.90 -4.23 -7.24
C ASP A 26 -8.48 -4.02 -6.70
N VAL A 27 -7.84 -5.14 -6.36
CA VAL A 27 -6.42 -5.20 -6.07
C VAL A 27 -5.67 -5.34 -7.38
N PHE A 28 -4.59 -4.59 -7.55
CA PHE A 28 -3.75 -4.69 -8.74
C PHE A 28 -2.28 -4.74 -8.36
N ILE A 29 -1.50 -5.45 -9.19
CA ILE A 29 -0.06 -5.62 -9.01
C ILE A 29 0.66 -4.67 -9.95
N ARG A 30 1.62 -3.92 -9.44
CA ARG A 30 2.45 -2.98 -10.20
C ARG A 30 3.88 -3.04 -9.68
N ASP A 31 4.83 -3.33 -10.57
CA ASP A 31 6.26 -3.34 -10.25
C ASP A 31 6.60 -4.22 -9.03
N GLY A 32 6.02 -5.43 -9.01
CA GLY A 32 6.19 -6.41 -7.92
C GLY A 32 5.45 -6.08 -6.62
N ARG A 33 4.70 -4.97 -6.56
CA ARG A 33 3.95 -4.54 -5.38
C ARG A 33 2.46 -4.77 -5.55
N ALA A 34 1.80 -5.28 -4.51
CA ALA A 34 0.35 -5.34 -4.45
C ALA A 34 -0.17 -3.99 -3.96
N ILE A 35 -1.02 -3.34 -4.75
CA ILE A 35 -1.69 -2.10 -4.39
C ILE A 35 -3.09 -2.45 -3.93
N VAL A 36 -3.37 -2.21 -2.65
CA VAL A 36 -4.64 -2.58 -2.00
C VAL A 36 -5.25 -1.34 -1.38
N ILE A 37 -6.55 -1.15 -1.59
CA ILE A 37 -7.33 -0.12 -0.91
C ILE A 37 -8.34 -0.81 0.00
N SER A 38 -8.12 -0.70 1.30
CA SER A 38 -9.11 -1.11 2.30
C SER A 38 -9.96 0.06 2.73
N PHE A 39 -11.15 -0.23 3.25
CA PHE A 39 -12.07 0.76 3.79
C PHE A 39 -12.65 0.27 5.12
N SER A 40 -12.48 1.08 6.15
CA SER A 40 -13.14 0.93 7.45
C SER A 40 -14.30 1.93 7.53
N PRO A 41 -15.55 1.45 7.58
CA PRO A 41 -16.70 2.33 7.81
C PRO A 41 -16.64 2.94 9.21
N GLU A 42 -17.24 4.12 9.37
CA GLU A 42 -17.50 4.69 10.70
C GLU A 42 -18.63 3.92 11.40
N SER A 43 -18.59 3.82 12.73
CA SER A 43 -19.60 3.11 13.52
C SER A 43 -20.92 3.87 13.66
N SER A 44 -20.98 5.15 13.29
CA SER A 44 -22.16 5.99 13.42
C SER A 44 -23.17 5.74 12.28
N THR A 45 -24.44 5.51 12.62
CA THR A 45 -25.52 5.16 11.68
C THR A 45 -25.88 6.26 10.67
N CYS A 46 -25.55 7.51 10.99
CA CYS A 46 -25.79 8.68 10.14
C CYS A 46 -24.50 9.19 9.47
N GLY A 47 -23.35 8.55 9.72
CA GLY A 47 -22.08 8.94 9.12
C GLY A 47 -21.98 8.42 7.69
N THR A 48 -21.80 9.31 6.72
CA THR A 48 -21.25 8.97 5.40
C THR A 48 -19.72 8.80 5.43
N GLY A 49 -19.17 8.68 6.65
CA GLY A 49 -17.75 8.68 6.96
C GLY A 49 -17.12 7.30 6.96
N GLY A 50 -15.89 7.26 7.47
CA GLY A 50 -14.99 6.12 7.39
C GLY A 50 -13.62 6.56 6.89
N ASN A 51 -12.69 5.63 6.88
CA ASN A 51 -11.33 5.86 6.41
C ASN A 51 -10.91 4.75 5.48
N SER A 52 -10.23 5.12 4.41
CA SER A 52 -9.53 4.18 3.55
C SER A 52 -8.08 4.07 3.96
N ILE A 53 -7.47 2.92 3.71
CA ILE A 53 -6.02 2.76 3.79
C ILE A 53 -5.55 2.35 2.41
N ILE A 54 -4.69 3.16 1.82
CA ILE A 54 -4.00 2.85 0.57
C ILE A 54 -2.72 2.13 0.96
N MET A 55 -2.57 0.88 0.55
CA MET A 55 -1.47 0.01 0.95
C MET A 55 -0.63 -0.42 -0.25
N GLU A 56 0.69 -0.48 -0.03
CA GLU A 56 1.65 -1.12 -0.91
C GLU A 56 2.63 -1.97 -0.15
N PHE A 57 2.74 -3.21 -0.60
CA PHE A 57 3.61 -4.22 -0.01
C PHE A 57 4.02 -5.22 -1.10
N ASP A 58 5.02 -6.05 -0.80
CA ASP A 58 5.56 -7.02 -1.76
C ASP A 58 4.49 -8.06 -2.14
N ALA A 59 4.18 -8.17 -3.43
CA ALA A 59 3.11 -9.05 -3.92
C ALA A 59 3.42 -10.54 -3.77
N CYS A 60 4.71 -10.91 -3.72
CA CYS A 60 5.15 -12.29 -3.60
C CYS A 60 5.10 -12.80 -2.16
N THR A 61 5.33 -11.91 -1.20
CA THR A 61 5.51 -12.26 0.22
C THR A 61 4.45 -11.71 1.16
N GLY A 62 3.69 -10.69 0.73
CA GLY A 62 2.75 -9.96 1.58
C GLY A 62 3.44 -9.06 2.62
N GLY A 63 4.77 -8.97 2.57
CA GLY A 63 5.58 -8.26 3.55
C GLY A 63 5.76 -6.77 3.23
N ALA A 64 6.05 -6.00 4.28
CA ALA A 64 6.43 -4.60 4.15
C ALA A 64 7.67 -4.43 3.26
N LEU A 65 7.72 -3.32 2.53
CA LEU A 65 8.89 -2.94 1.75
C LEU A 65 10.03 -2.49 2.67
N ASN A 66 11.28 -2.77 2.28
CA ASN A 66 12.46 -2.37 3.07
C ASN A 66 12.73 -0.86 2.99
N ASP A 67 12.43 -0.27 1.84
CA ASP A 67 12.63 1.14 1.55
C ASP A 67 11.30 1.88 1.41
N PRO A 68 11.22 3.16 1.81
CA PRO A 68 10.00 3.94 1.66
C PRO A 68 9.54 4.01 0.20
N GLN A 69 8.24 3.81 0.03
CA GLN A 69 7.58 3.86 -1.27
C GLN A 69 6.81 5.16 -1.46
N PHE A 70 6.30 5.75 -0.38
CA PHE A 70 5.49 6.96 -0.38
C PHE A 70 6.31 8.16 0.11
N ASP A 71 6.04 9.34 -0.46
CA ASP A 71 6.42 10.65 0.13
C ASP A 71 5.38 10.97 1.21
N ILE A 72 5.71 10.71 2.47
CA ILE A 72 4.79 10.92 3.61
C ILE A 72 5.04 12.25 4.32
N ASP A 73 6.22 12.85 4.13
CA ASP A 73 6.59 14.14 4.72
C ASP A 73 6.33 15.33 3.79
N GLU A 74 5.90 15.05 2.55
CA GLU A 74 5.58 16.02 1.50
C GLU A 74 6.80 16.83 1.02
N SER A 75 8.01 16.29 1.18
CA SER A 75 9.27 16.93 0.77
C SER A 75 9.52 16.87 -0.74
N LYS A 76 8.76 16.06 -1.49
CA LYS A 76 8.98 15.70 -2.90
C LYS A 76 10.24 14.85 -3.14
N SER A 77 10.80 14.28 -2.08
CA SER A 77 11.90 13.32 -2.16
C SER A 77 11.54 12.10 -1.33
N ILE A 78 11.71 10.90 -1.89
CA ILE A 78 11.35 9.67 -1.17
C ILE A 78 12.62 9.00 -0.66
N GLY A 79 12.82 9.07 0.65
CA GLY A 79 14.10 8.72 1.29
C GLY A 79 13.96 8.25 2.73
N SER A 80 15.03 8.40 3.51
CA SER A 80 15.05 8.01 4.93
C SER A 80 14.05 8.81 5.78
N ASP A 81 13.74 10.02 5.36
CA ASP A 81 12.86 10.95 6.08
C ASP A 81 11.39 10.51 6.00
N ASP A 82 11.05 9.63 5.05
CA ASP A 82 9.74 8.99 4.90
C ASP A 82 9.57 7.71 5.74
N LYS A 83 10.50 7.44 6.67
CA LYS A 83 10.37 6.32 7.60
C LYS A 83 9.64 6.74 8.87
N ILE A 84 8.89 5.81 9.44
CA ILE A 84 8.21 5.99 10.72
C ILE A 84 9.03 5.29 11.81
N ARG A 85 9.34 6.03 12.88
CA ARG A 85 10.01 5.49 14.07
C ARG A 85 9.00 4.80 14.97
N ILE A 86 9.13 3.49 15.16
CA ILE A 86 8.23 2.68 15.99
C ILE A 86 8.98 2.09 17.19
N ASN A 87 8.28 1.94 18.32
CA ASN A 87 8.77 1.19 19.47
C ASN A 87 8.38 -0.28 19.31
N ILE A 88 9.36 -1.18 19.40
CA ILE A 88 9.17 -2.63 19.30
C ILE A 88 9.41 -3.35 20.63
N ALA A 89 9.67 -2.61 21.72
CA ALA A 89 9.75 -3.21 23.05
C ALA A 89 8.37 -3.61 23.57
N ASP A 90 8.34 -4.71 24.31
CA ASP A 90 7.13 -5.17 25.01
C ASP A 90 6.72 -4.20 26.13
N GLU A 91 5.46 -4.28 26.54
CA GLU A 91 4.92 -3.45 27.60
C GLU A 91 5.69 -3.69 28.92
N GLY A 92 6.35 -2.65 29.43
CA GLY A 92 7.13 -2.70 30.67
C GLY A 92 8.64 -2.74 30.48
N ASP A 93 9.13 -2.97 29.25
CA ASP A 93 10.54 -2.94 28.92
C ASP A 93 11.02 -1.54 28.47
N PRO A 94 12.33 -1.24 28.57
CA PRO A 94 12.89 -0.02 27.99
C PRO A 94 12.60 0.05 26.49
N PRO A 95 12.24 1.24 25.95
CA PRO A 95 11.84 1.36 24.55
C PRO A 95 13.00 1.04 23.61
N VAL A 96 12.70 0.24 22.58
CA VAL A 96 13.62 -0.09 21.49
C VAL A 96 13.02 0.46 20.21
N TYR A 97 13.71 1.40 19.57
CA TYR A 97 13.20 2.06 18.38
C TYR A 97 13.84 1.53 17.11
N ILE A 98 13.01 1.36 16.08
CA ILE A 98 13.44 1.10 14.70
C ILE A 98 12.72 2.05 13.75
N ASP A 99 13.36 2.34 12.62
CA ASP A 99 12.77 3.14 11.54
C ASP A 99 12.29 2.21 10.43
N VAL A 100 10.99 2.24 10.16
CA VAL A 100 10.33 1.36 9.18
C VAL A 100 9.70 2.16 8.04
N ALA A 101 9.77 1.61 6.83
CA ALA A 101 9.02 2.14 5.71
C ALA A 101 7.52 1.86 5.90
N PRO A 102 6.63 2.86 5.78
CA PRO A 102 5.20 2.63 5.89
C PRO A 102 4.69 1.81 4.69
N SER A 103 3.90 0.77 4.97
CA SER A 103 3.21 -0.01 3.93
C SER A 103 1.80 0.47 3.63
N GLY A 104 1.34 1.53 4.32
CA GLY A 104 0.01 2.07 4.07
C GLY A 104 -0.19 3.49 4.59
N VAL A 105 -1.07 4.21 3.90
CA VAL A 105 -1.40 5.62 4.18
C VAL A 105 -2.90 5.76 4.34
N SER A 106 -3.33 6.29 5.49
CA SER A 106 -4.75 6.51 5.79
C SER A 106 -5.27 7.77 5.07
N ARG A 107 -6.46 7.66 4.49
CA ARG A 107 -7.20 8.76 3.88
C ARG A 107 -8.64 8.83 4.38
N PRO A 108 -9.17 10.03 4.59
CA PRO A 108 -10.54 10.21 5.03
C PRO A 108 -11.55 9.89 3.92
N GLY A 109 -12.62 9.17 4.26
CA GLY A 109 -13.64 8.73 3.31
C GLY A 109 -13.27 7.46 2.55
N ARG A 110 -14.15 7.06 1.61
CA ARG A 110 -13.92 5.94 0.71
C ARG A 110 -13.20 6.43 -0.53
N VAL A 111 -11.94 6.05 -0.72
CA VAL A 111 -11.17 6.34 -1.92
C VAL A 111 -11.39 5.23 -2.95
N LEU A 112 -11.43 5.59 -4.23
CA LEU A 112 -11.60 4.67 -5.36
C LEU A 112 -10.24 4.33 -5.98
N PRO A 113 -10.12 3.23 -6.77
CA PRO A 113 -8.90 2.91 -7.50
C PRO A 113 -8.31 4.14 -8.22
N PRO A 114 -6.98 4.32 -8.17
CA PRO A 114 -6.35 5.54 -8.63
C PRO A 114 -6.28 5.63 -10.15
N ALA A 115 -6.29 6.86 -10.66
CA ALA A 115 -5.58 7.19 -11.90
C ALA A 115 -4.10 7.38 -11.58
N ILE A 116 -3.22 6.74 -12.35
CA ILE A 116 -1.77 6.73 -12.11
C ILE A 116 -1.09 7.57 -13.17
N LEU A 117 -0.30 8.57 -12.73
CA LEU A 117 0.50 9.41 -13.60
C LEU A 117 1.99 9.16 -13.35
N LEU A 118 2.70 8.73 -14.39
CA LEU A 118 4.15 8.61 -14.40
C LEU A 118 4.77 9.96 -14.76
N MET A 119 5.70 10.43 -13.95
CA MET A 119 6.50 11.63 -14.17
C MET A 119 7.97 11.25 -14.43
N GLU A 120 8.85 12.24 -14.55
CA GLU A 120 10.27 11.99 -14.85
C GLU A 120 10.92 11.10 -13.77
N ASP A 121 10.80 11.49 -12.50
CA ASP A 121 11.49 10.82 -11.38
C ASP A 121 10.55 10.09 -10.41
N GLU A 122 9.24 10.20 -10.60
CA GLU A 122 8.23 9.83 -9.59
C GLU A 122 6.90 9.41 -10.22
N GLU A 123 6.02 8.83 -9.40
CA GLU A 123 4.64 8.48 -9.76
C GLU A 123 3.66 9.20 -8.83
N MET A 124 2.56 9.68 -9.40
CA MET A 124 1.50 10.37 -8.67
C MET A 124 0.18 9.63 -8.89
N LYS A 125 -0.44 9.24 -7.79
CA LYS A 125 -1.76 8.60 -7.80
C LYS A 125 -2.85 9.61 -7.43
N TYR A 126 -3.94 9.60 -8.18
CA TYR A 126 -5.11 10.42 -7.97
C TYR A 126 -6.31 9.55 -7.66
N PHE A 127 -6.93 9.75 -6.50
CA PHE A 127 -8.06 8.97 -6.03
C PHE A 127 -9.28 9.86 -5.87
N SER A 128 -10.40 9.49 -6.49
CA SER A 128 -11.67 10.11 -6.16
C SER A 128 -12.13 9.64 -4.78
N SER A 129 -12.56 10.58 -3.92
CA SER A 129 -13.04 10.28 -2.57
C SER A 129 -14.55 10.50 -2.44
N SER A 130 -15.21 9.69 -1.60
CA SER A 130 -16.61 9.90 -1.20
C SER A 130 -16.84 11.20 -0.43
N ARG A 131 -15.77 11.91 -0.04
CA ARG A 131 -15.83 13.26 0.55
C ARG A 131 -15.93 14.38 -0.50
N GLY A 132 -15.97 14.04 -1.79
CA GLY A 132 -16.13 15.01 -2.88
C GLY A 132 -14.83 15.71 -3.28
N ASN A 133 -13.68 15.26 -2.80
CA ASN A 133 -12.36 15.74 -3.16
C ASN A 133 -11.55 14.67 -3.92
N ILE A 134 -10.43 15.10 -4.49
CA ILE A 134 -9.41 14.22 -5.05
C ILE A 134 -8.28 14.12 -4.03
N GLU A 135 -7.99 12.91 -3.59
CA GLU A 135 -6.81 12.60 -2.79
C GLU A 135 -5.64 12.31 -3.72
N THR A 136 -4.43 12.69 -3.30
CA THR A 136 -3.21 12.39 -4.04
C THR A 136 -2.20 11.66 -3.15
N LEU A 137 -1.41 10.78 -3.77
CA LEU A 137 -0.32 10.06 -3.12
C LEU A 137 0.88 9.98 -4.04
N ARG A 138 1.99 10.58 -3.62
CA ARG A 138 3.26 10.61 -4.36
C ARG A 138 4.10 9.43 -3.92
N GLU A 139 4.68 8.75 -4.89
CA GLU A 139 5.42 7.52 -4.65
C GLU A 139 6.59 7.36 -5.63
N LYS A 140 7.47 6.40 -5.34
CA LYS A 140 8.57 6.06 -6.24
C LYS A 140 7.99 5.55 -7.54
N LYS A 141 8.59 6.02 -8.63
CA LYS A 141 8.25 5.61 -9.98
C LYS A 141 8.34 4.10 -10.14
N ALA A 142 7.27 3.50 -10.66
CA ALA A 142 7.31 2.11 -11.06
C ALA A 142 8.34 1.88 -12.19
N GLY A 143 9.11 0.79 -12.10
CA GLY A 143 9.90 0.31 -13.22
C GLY A 143 9.01 -0.04 -14.41
N VAL A 144 8.92 0.85 -15.40
CA VAL A 144 8.18 0.59 -16.64
C VAL A 144 9.09 -0.07 -17.67
N GLY A 145 8.78 -1.33 -18.00
CA GLY A 145 9.34 -2.06 -19.13
C GLY A 145 8.24 -2.51 -20.09
N ILE A 146 8.60 -2.82 -21.34
CA ILE A 146 7.69 -3.42 -22.32
C ILE A 146 7.66 -4.93 -22.07
N PHE A 147 6.53 -5.45 -21.58
CA PHE A 147 6.23 -6.88 -21.65
C PHE A 147 5.37 -7.13 -22.89
N TYR A 148 6.00 -7.57 -23.98
CA TYR A 148 5.25 -8.05 -25.16
C TYR A 148 4.76 -9.47 -24.88
N TRP A 149 3.47 -9.73 -25.13
CA TRP A 149 2.95 -11.08 -25.23
C TRP A 149 3.42 -11.67 -26.56
N ASN A 150 4.26 -12.71 -26.51
CA ASN A 150 4.50 -13.58 -27.67
C ASN A 150 3.57 -14.78 -27.56
N GLU A 151 2.53 -14.82 -28.38
CA GLU A 151 1.76 -16.03 -28.62
C GLU A 151 2.58 -16.92 -29.57
N PHE A 152 3.13 -18.02 -29.06
CA PHE A 152 3.71 -19.05 -29.91
C PHE A 152 2.58 -19.89 -30.49
N ARG A 153 2.26 -19.70 -31.77
CA ARG A 153 1.51 -20.70 -32.52
C ARG A 153 2.42 -21.90 -32.76
N GLN A 154 1.96 -23.05 -32.26
CA GLN A 154 2.51 -24.35 -32.60
C GLN A 154 1.84 -24.77 -33.91
N ASP A 155 2.60 -24.74 -35.01
CA ASP A 155 2.23 -25.39 -36.26
C ASP A 155 2.49 -26.91 -36.18
#